data_AF-A0AAU9UFF0-F1
#
_entry.id   AF-A0AAU9UFF0-F1
#
_cell.length_a   1.000
_cell.length_b   1.000
_cell.length_c   1.000
_cell.angle_alpha   90.00
_cell.angle_beta   90.00
_cell.angle_gamma   90.00
#
_symmetry.space_group_name_H-M   'P 1'
#
loop_
_entity.id
_entity.type
_entity.pdbx_description
1 polymer ?
#
loop_
_entity_poly.entity_id
_entity_poly.type
_entity_poly.pdbx_seq_one_letter_code
_entity_poly.pdbx_strand_id
1 'polypeptide(L)'
;MSPGDTVFFHPLLVHGSGANVSKHHRKCITVHYASEHCEYIDVRGTVQDVIAREIEDEAKRRGLNLSFEEAWQIKSKSVTAPSKL
;
A
#
# COMPACT_ATOMS: atom_id res chain seq x y z
N MET A 1 -6.83 -8.53 20.18
CA MET A 1 -5.66 -9.13 19.53
C MET A 1 -4.47 -8.98 20.46
N SER A 2 -3.85 -10.10 20.80
CA SER A 2 -2.60 -10.22 21.56
C SER A 2 -1.38 -10.02 20.63
N PRO A 3 -0.18 -9.75 21.17
CA PRO A 3 1.03 -9.68 20.36
C PRO A 3 1.23 -10.97 19.55
N GLY A 4 1.39 -10.84 18.23
CA GLY A 4 1.51 -11.96 17.29
C GLY A 4 0.22 -12.35 16.57
N ASP A 5 -0.96 -11.97 17.11
CA ASP A 5 -2.22 -12.15 16.40
C ASP A 5 -2.19 -11.37 15.08
N THR A 6 -2.64 -12.01 14.01
CA THR A 6 -2.66 -11.43 12.67
C THR A 6 -4.07 -11.49 12.11
N VAL A 7 -4.50 -10.39 11.49
CA VAL A 7 -5.78 -10.30 10.79
C VAL A 7 -5.51 -10.17 9.29
N PHE A 8 -6.21 -10.97 8.49
CA PHE A 8 -6.21 -10.87 7.03
C PHE A 8 -7.57 -10.38 6.58
N PHE A 9 -7.59 -9.41 5.66
CA PHE A 9 -8.84 -8.88 5.14
C PHE A 9 -8.69 -8.36 3.71
N HIS A 10 -9.82 -8.24 3.02
CA HIS A 10 -9.91 -7.80 1.63
C HIS A 10 -9.76 -6.25 1.51
N PRO A 11 -9.11 -5.69 0.47
CA PRO A 11 -8.89 -4.24 0.35
C PRO A 11 -10.17 -3.39 0.33
N LEU A 12 -11.31 -3.95 -0.09
CA LEU A 12 -12.61 -3.27 -0.11
C LEU A 12 -13.38 -3.36 1.23
N LEU A 13 -12.84 -4.02 2.25
CA LEU A 13 -13.45 -4.00 3.58
C LEU A 13 -13.32 -2.58 4.16
N VAL A 14 -14.45 -1.93 4.41
CA VAL A 14 -14.49 -0.66 5.13
C VAL A 14 -13.99 -0.88 6.56
N HIS A 15 -12.90 -0.21 6.92
CA HIS A 15 -12.26 -0.38 8.22
C HIS A 15 -11.63 0.94 8.68
N GLY A 16 -11.34 1.02 9.98
CA GLY A 16 -10.71 2.17 10.61
C GLY A 16 -10.23 1.85 12.02
N SER A 17 -9.33 2.67 12.55
CA SER A 17 -8.86 2.53 13.93
C SER A 17 -9.88 3.10 14.91
N GLY A 18 -10.26 2.33 15.92
CA GLY A 18 -10.94 2.87 17.10
C GLY A 18 -10.03 3.83 17.88
N ALA A 19 -10.63 4.85 18.50
CA ALA A 19 -9.93 5.85 19.31
C ALA A 19 -9.13 5.20 20.44
N ASN A 20 -7.88 5.66 20.64
CA ASN A 20 -7.07 5.23 21.77
C ASN A 20 -7.34 6.14 22.98
N VAL A 21 -8.19 5.68 23.90
CA VAL A 21 -8.56 6.40 25.13
C VAL A 21 -7.65 6.06 26.32
N SER A 22 -6.60 5.27 26.11
CA SER A 22 -5.65 4.89 27.15
C SER A 22 -4.44 5.82 27.21
N LYS A 23 -3.59 5.67 28.24
CA LYS A 23 -2.28 6.35 28.34
C LYS A 23 -1.14 5.56 27.66
N HIS A 24 -1.46 4.45 26.99
CA HIS A 24 -0.48 3.57 26.36
C HIS A 24 -0.47 3.74 24.84
N HIS A 25 0.64 3.37 24.20
CA HIS A 25 0.76 3.36 22.73
C HIS A 25 0.45 1.97 22.18
N ARG A 26 -0.44 1.89 21.19
CA ARG A 26 -0.72 0.66 20.43
C ARG A 26 0.18 0.61 19.19
N LYS A 27 0.97 -0.46 19.05
CA LYS A 27 1.82 -0.70 17.87
C LYS A 27 1.24 -1.82 17.02
N CYS A 28 1.34 -1.69 15.70
CA CYS A 28 1.01 -2.73 14.73
C CYS A 28 1.98 -2.65 13.55
N ILE A 29 2.09 -3.74 12.80
CA ILE A 29 2.78 -3.80 11.51
C ILE A 29 1.76 -4.24 10.46
N THR A 30 1.77 -3.59 9.30
CA THR A 30 0.82 -3.85 8.21
C THR A 30 1.57 -4.04 6.91
N VAL A 31 1.10 -4.97 6.09
CA VAL A 31 1.61 -5.24 4.75
C VAL A 31 0.43 -5.56 3.83
N HIS A 32 0.50 -5.09 2.59
CA HIS A 32 -0.46 -5.43 1.54
C HIS A 32 0.24 -6.33 0.54
N TYR A 33 -0.33 -7.49 0.25
CA TYR A 33 0.16 -8.42 -0.76
C TYR A 33 -0.74 -8.36 -2.00
N ALA A 34 -0.15 -8.54 -3.16
CA ALA A 34 -0.84 -8.70 -4.43
C ALA A 34 -0.23 -9.89 -5.18
N SER A 35 -1.03 -10.54 -6.03
CA SER A 35 -0.52 -11.57 -6.94
C SER A 35 0.39 -10.94 -7.98
N GLU A 36 1.37 -11.70 -8.49
CA GLU A 36 2.17 -11.29 -9.66
C GLU A 36 1.32 -11.14 -10.93
N HIS A 37 0.11 -11.68 -10.95
CA HIS A 37 -0.84 -11.52 -12.05
C HIS A 37 -1.71 -10.26 -11.95
N CYS A 38 -1.52 -9.43 -10.92
CA CYS A 38 -2.19 -8.14 -10.84
C CYS A 38 -1.59 -7.14 -11.86
N GLU A 39 -2.43 -6.25 -12.37
CA GLU A 39 -2.03 -5.21 -13.31
C GLU A 39 -2.23 -3.81 -12.72
N TYR A 40 -1.45 -2.85 -13.21
CA TYR A 40 -1.69 -1.44 -12.94
C TYR A 40 -2.79 -0.93 -13.86
N ILE A 41 -3.74 -0.19 -13.30
CA ILE A 41 -4.83 0.43 -14.05
C ILE A 41 -4.57 1.92 -14.16
N ASP A 42 -5.01 2.52 -15.27
CA ASP A 42 -5.07 3.97 -15.38
C ASP A 42 -6.19 4.49 -14.47
N VAL A 43 -5.80 5.29 -13.48
CA VAL A 43 -6.73 5.89 -12.50
C VAL A 43 -7.16 7.31 -12.88
N ARG A 44 -6.68 7.86 -14.01
CA ARG A 44 -7.08 9.20 -14.46
C ARG A 44 -8.58 9.29 -14.71
N GLY A 45 -9.19 10.36 -14.23
CA GLY A 45 -10.64 10.57 -14.32
C GLY A 45 -11.47 9.71 -13.36
N THR A 46 -10.85 8.83 -12.57
CA THR A 46 -11.54 8.07 -11.50
C THR A 46 -11.47 8.82 -10.16
N VAL A 47 -12.14 8.29 -9.13
CA VAL A 47 -12.01 8.80 -7.75
C VAL A 47 -10.58 8.70 -7.21
N GLN A 48 -9.72 7.88 -7.82
CA GLN A 48 -8.31 7.69 -7.43
C GLN A 48 -7.34 8.62 -8.18
N ASP A 49 -7.80 9.52 -9.07
CA ASP A 49 -6.90 10.46 -9.76
C ASP A 49 -6.16 11.38 -8.77
N VAL A 50 -6.83 11.76 -7.67
CA VAL A 50 -6.24 12.64 -6.65
C VAL A 50 -4.95 12.03 -6.06
N ILE A 51 -5.00 10.76 -5.64
CA ILE A 51 -3.83 10.11 -5.03
C ILE A 51 -2.70 9.91 -6.05
N ALA A 52 -3.03 9.68 -7.32
CA ALA A 52 -2.02 9.59 -8.37
C ALA A 52 -1.26 10.91 -8.54
N ARG A 53 -1.97 12.04 -8.57
CA ARG A 53 -1.34 13.37 -8.64
C ARG A 53 -0.49 13.66 -7.40
N GLU A 54 -0.99 13.37 -6.20
CA GLU A 54 -0.25 13.59 -4.95
C GLU A 54 1.09 12.83 -4.93
N ILE A 55 1.10 11.58 -5.39
CA ILE A 55 2.32 10.76 -5.45
C ILE A 55 3.31 11.31 -6.48
N GLU A 56 2.84 11.70 -7.66
CA GLU A 56 3.69 12.25 -8.71
C GLU A 56 4.25 13.63 -8.34
N ASP A 57 3.46 14.47 -7.69
CA ASP A 57 3.90 15.78 -7.22
C ASP A 57 4.91 15.65 -6.08
N GLU A 58 4.75 14.67 -5.19
CA GLU A 58 5.75 14.33 -4.19
C GLU A 58 7.03 13.79 -4.81
N ALA A 59 6.94 12.97 -5.87
CA ALA A 59 8.11 12.50 -6.62
C ALA A 59 8.86 13.69 -7.26
N LYS A 60 8.14 14.59 -7.94
CA LYS A 60 8.70 15.82 -8.53
C LYS A 60 9.35 16.71 -7.48
N ARG A 61 8.73 16.87 -6.31
CA ARG A 61 9.29 17.63 -5.19
C ARG A 61 10.63 17.06 -4.70
N ARG A 62 10.84 15.75 -4.86
CA ARG A 62 12.11 15.06 -4.56
C ARG A 62 13.09 15.05 -5.73
N GLY A 63 12.80 15.74 -6.84
CA GLY A 63 13.63 15.78 -8.03
C GLY A 63 13.52 14.54 -8.91
N LEU A 64 12.49 13.72 -8.73
CA LEU A 64 12.22 12.53 -9.52
C LEU A 64 11.06 12.80 -10.49
N ASN A 65 11.20 12.38 -11.75
CA ASN A 65 10.10 12.39 -12.70
C ASN A 65 9.59 10.96 -12.84
N LEU A 66 8.64 10.57 -11.98
CA LEU A 66 8.03 9.24 -11.95
C LEU A 66 6.52 9.39 -12.11
N SER A 67 5.93 8.50 -12.91
CA SER A 67 4.49 8.26 -12.93
C SER A 67 4.04 7.52 -11.66
N PHE A 68 2.73 7.55 -11.39
CA PHE A 68 2.10 6.77 -10.32
C PHE A 68 2.42 5.27 -10.43
N GLU A 69 2.37 4.70 -11.63
CA GLU A 69 2.69 3.28 -11.87
C GLU A 69 4.14 2.96 -11.55
N GLU A 70 5.09 3.73 -12.08
CA GLU A 70 6.54 3.52 -11.84
C GLU A 70 6.86 3.60 -10.34
N ALA A 71 6.23 4.52 -9.60
CA ALA A 71 6.40 4.64 -8.16
C ALA A 71 6.02 3.34 -7.43
N TRP A 72 4.94 2.67 -7.84
CA TRP A 72 4.53 1.39 -7.26
C TRP A 72 5.39 0.22 -7.73
N GLN A 73 5.83 0.20 -8.99
CA GLN A 73 6.74 -0.82 -9.51
C GLN A 73 8.07 -0.82 -8.74
N ILE A 74 8.67 0.35 -8.50
CA ILE A 74 9.93 0.50 -7.77
C ILE A 74 9.79 0.05 -6.30
N LYS A 75 8.66 0.40 -5.67
CA LYS A 75 8.35 0.09 -4.27
C LYS A 75 8.07 -1.41 -4.07
N SER A 76 7.47 -2.06 -5.05
CA SER A 76 7.07 -3.46 -4.96
C SER A 76 8.28 -4.39 -4.93
N LYS A 77 8.15 -5.51 -4.20
CA LYS A 77 9.19 -6.54 -4.08
C LYS A 77 8.56 -7.91 -4.23
N SER A 78 9.21 -8.79 -4.99
CA SER A 78 8.85 -10.21 -4.97
C SER A 78 9.14 -10.78 -3.59
N VAL A 79 8.16 -11.46 -3.02
CA VAL A 79 8.23 -12.08 -1.69
C VAL A 79 8.26 -13.60 -1.76
N THR A 80 8.09 -14.18 -2.94
CA THR A 80 8.23 -15.62 -3.16
C THR A 80 9.70 -15.98 -3.30
N ALA A 81 10.10 -17.10 -2.67
CA ALA A 81 11.41 -17.69 -2.94
C ALA A 81 11.48 -18.10 -4.42
N PRO A 82 12.64 -18.00 -5.09
CA PRO A 82 12.79 -18.56 -6.43
C PRO A 82 12.34 -20.02 -6.40
N SER A 83 11.44 -20.39 -7.31
CA SER A 83 10.98 -21.76 -7.44
C SER A 83 12.20 -22.66 -7.57
N LYS A 84 12.41 -23.57 -6.62
CA LYS A 84 13.32 -24.70 -6.83
C LYS A 84 12.64 -25.61 -7.84
N LEU A 85 12.87 -25.34 -9.13
CA LEU A 85 12.79 -26.35 -10.18
C LEU A 85 14.10 -27.14 -10.15
#